data_AF-A0A088EY73-F1
#
_entry.id   AF-A0A088EY73-F1
#
_cell.length_a   1.000
_cell.length_b   1.000
_cell.length_c   1.000
_cell.angle_alpha   90.00
_cell.angle_beta   90.00
_cell.angle_gamma   90.00
#
_symmetry.space_group_name_H-M   'P 1'
#
loop_
_entity.id
_entity.type
_entity.pdbx_description
1 polymer ?
#
loop_
_entity_poly.entity_id
_entity_poly.type
_entity_poly.pdbx_seq_one_letter_code
_entity_poly.pdbx_strand_id
1 'polypeptide(L)'
;MNVLHLRKIFLIAGSITAFGFLFYLFLGDGVAFETHGIWASISNLLSVLILFSQFILHFIVLLIMCGRGKKGQELTLKQNWTIGVYCLIAVIVNIVLILNGTTVSRGEMTVERKWSSSEKYYWEPAISCPEGYPVRVVQGQFLIGSWSRNNALPYINDKLYDGRWGLGITSFISQDQGKMVMPDSVHVTWYSVVENSFYKLNVALDKEKITNLFKNGFEAKNHNGLFHGTYDEITLGLAPGGDVALWVGSNWGKAIEVSFYKAQKMDSVQIEPDRRQVIQEELASIRKSNEWVEQVLTADNPIPYDKWRKKYRQAYEWRLQFVKNGALNDPEVQVGFFNGEELSITDSLLSEKNFPVQALPASLFLKYTSGDGKTKRDYVVLDEEDIFKAFEKLTLNKQKIAVIVTCEINKQGEIEKVTAKNDVEALTLKLKRY
;
A
#
# COMPACT_ATOMS: atom_id res chain seq x y z
N MET A 1 -40.97 -53.80 6.10
CA MET A 1 -41.33 -52.70 7.01
C MET A 1 -42.82 -52.39 6.86
N ASN A 2 -43.55 -52.14 7.96
CA ASN A 2 -44.98 -51.76 7.90
C ASN A 2 -45.10 -50.26 7.51
N VAL A 3 -46.18 -49.87 6.83
CA VAL A 3 -46.51 -48.50 6.42
C VAL A 3 -46.40 -47.52 7.60
N LEU A 4 -46.81 -47.96 8.80
CA LEU A 4 -46.71 -47.17 10.02
C LEU A 4 -45.27 -46.79 10.41
N HIS A 5 -44.31 -47.70 10.21
CA HIS A 5 -42.90 -47.45 10.51
C HIS A 5 -42.25 -46.51 9.49
N LEU A 6 -42.60 -46.66 8.21
CA LEU A 6 -42.15 -45.76 7.15
C LEU A 6 -42.65 -44.32 7.41
N ARG A 7 -43.90 -44.17 7.84
CA ARG A 7 -44.47 -42.86 8.24
C ARG A 7 -43.73 -42.22 9.41
N LYS A 8 -43.35 -43.00 10.42
CA LYS A 8 -42.55 -42.49 11.56
C LYS A 8 -41.16 -42.01 11.11
N ILE A 9 -40.46 -42.78 10.27
CA ILE A 9 -39.15 -42.39 9.72
C ILE A 9 -39.25 -41.10 8.92
N PHE A 10 -40.27 -41.00 8.06
CA PHE A 10 -40.55 -39.80 7.28
C PHE A 10 -40.76 -38.57 8.16
N LEU A 11 -41.58 -38.69 9.22
CA LEU A 11 -41.83 -37.59 10.15
C LEU A 11 -40.58 -37.17 10.93
N ILE A 12 -39.74 -38.12 11.36
CA ILE A 12 -38.49 -37.81 12.09
C ILE A 12 -37.50 -37.11 11.16
N ALA A 13 -37.27 -37.63 9.95
CA ALA A 13 -36.41 -36.98 8.95
C ALA A 13 -36.92 -35.58 8.59
N GLY A 14 -38.23 -35.44 8.42
CA GLY A 14 -38.90 -34.15 8.18
C GLY A 14 -38.70 -33.19 9.35
N SER A 15 -38.82 -33.66 10.59
CA SER A 15 -38.66 -32.83 11.79
C SER A 15 -37.23 -32.32 11.97
N ILE A 16 -36.22 -33.17 11.72
CA ILE A 16 -34.81 -32.75 11.78
C ILE A 16 -34.52 -31.68 10.71
N THR A 17 -35.02 -31.89 9.50
CA THR A 17 -34.84 -30.95 8.38
C THR A 17 -35.58 -29.63 8.64
N ALA A 18 -36.83 -29.70 9.11
CA ALA A 18 -37.62 -28.52 9.46
C ALA A 18 -36.98 -27.74 10.61
N PHE A 19 -36.41 -28.43 11.61
CA PHE A 19 -35.65 -27.77 12.66
C PHE A 19 -34.44 -27.01 12.09
N GLY A 20 -33.63 -27.65 11.23
CA GLY A 20 -32.49 -26.97 10.59
C GLY A 20 -32.90 -25.73 9.79
N PHE A 21 -34.01 -25.84 9.04
CA PHE A 21 -34.56 -24.72 8.27
C PHE A 21 -35.08 -23.58 9.17
N LEU A 22 -35.86 -23.90 10.21
CA LEU A 22 -36.37 -22.90 11.16
C LEU A 22 -35.21 -22.26 11.93
N PHE A 23 -34.22 -23.05 12.36
CA PHE A 23 -33.02 -22.54 13.04
C PHE A 23 -32.24 -21.57 12.15
N TYR A 24 -32.09 -21.90 10.86
CA TYR A 24 -31.49 -21.00 9.86
C TYR A 24 -32.28 -19.69 9.70
N LEU A 25 -33.62 -19.76 9.60
CA LEU A 25 -34.48 -18.58 9.46
C LEU A 25 -34.51 -17.70 10.72
N PHE A 26 -34.61 -18.28 11.92
CA PHE A 26 -34.78 -17.54 13.18
C PHE A 26 -33.46 -17.02 13.78
N LEU A 27 -32.30 -17.49 13.31
CA LEU A 27 -31.01 -16.80 13.53
C LEU A 27 -30.88 -15.49 12.70
N GLY A 28 -31.92 -15.15 11.93
CA GLY A 28 -31.98 -14.15 10.86
C GLY A 28 -31.74 -12.68 11.24
N ASP A 29 -31.72 -12.29 12.51
CA ASP A 29 -31.32 -10.92 12.87
C ASP A 29 -29.84 -10.62 12.57
N GLY A 30 -29.03 -11.64 12.29
CA GLY A 30 -27.65 -11.47 11.82
C GLY A 30 -27.35 -12.08 10.46
N VAL A 31 -28.28 -12.78 9.82
CA VAL A 31 -28.08 -13.27 8.44
C VAL A 31 -28.91 -12.36 7.55
N ALA A 32 -28.39 -11.16 7.28
CA ALA A 32 -28.96 -10.39 6.18
C ALA A 32 -28.82 -11.29 4.94
N PHE A 33 -29.95 -11.73 4.38
CA PHE A 33 -29.95 -12.28 3.03
C PHE A 33 -29.14 -11.30 2.19
N GLU A 34 -28.17 -11.77 1.41
CA GLU A 34 -27.51 -10.88 0.46
C GLU A 34 -28.63 -10.25 -0.40
N THR A 35 -28.92 -8.97 -0.18
CA THR A 35 -30.12 -8.31 -0.74
C THR A 35 -29.85 -7.68 -2.10
N HIS A 36 -28.62 -7.79 -2.61
CA HIS A 36 -28.19 -7.10 -3.81
C HIS A 36 -27.54 -8.06 -4.81
N GLY A 37 -28.22 -8.24 -5.95
CA GLY A 37 -27.72 -8.98 -7.10
C GLY A 37 -28.37 -10.35 -7.31
N ILE A 38 -28.31 -10.86 -8.54
CA ILE A 38 -28.88 -12.14 -8.93
C ILE A 38 -28.14 -13.31 -8.26
N TRP A 39 -26.82 -13.20 -8.11
CA TRP A 39 -25.97 -14.22 -7.50
C TRP A 39 -26.26 -14.45 -6.02
N ALA A 40 -26.56 -13.38 -5.30
CA ALA A 40 -27.01 -13.40 -3.92
C ALA A 40 -28.31 -14.21 -3.74
N SER A 41 -29.32 -13.94 -4.59
CA SER A 41 -30.57 -14.69 -4.62
C SER A 41 -30.37 -16.17 -4.96
N ILE A 42 -29.46 -16.48 -5.90
CA ILE A 42 -29.10 -17.86 -6.26
C ILE A 42 -28.40 -18.58 -5.09
N SER A 43 -27.47 -17.91 -4.40
CA SER A 43 -26.76 -18.45 -3.23
C SER A 43 -27.72 -18.77 -2.08
N ASN A 44 -28.66 -17.86 -1.81
CA ASN A 44 -29.72 -18.06 -0.82
C ASN A 44 -30.63 -19.25 -1.21
N LEU A 45 -31.03 -19.35 -2.48
CA LEU A 45 -31.82 -20.47 -2.98
C LEU A 45 -31.07 -21.80 -2.88
N LEU A 46 -29.78 -21.83 -3.22
CA LEU A 46 -28.94 -23.01 -3.13
C LEU A 46 -28.77 -23.47 -1.67
N SER A 47 -28.60 -22.53 -0.74
CA SER A 47 -28.52 -22.83 0.70
C SER A 47 -29.81 -23.48 1.21
N VAL A 48 -30.97 -22.96 0.78
CA VAL A 48 -32.28 -23.55 1.08
C VAL A 48 -32.42 -24.95 0.46
N LEU A 49 -31.98 -25.15 -0.79
CA LEU A 49 -32.00 -26.46 -1.45
C LEU A 49 -31.10 -27.49 -0.75
N ILE A 50 -29.91 -27.08 -0.30
CA ILE A 50 -28.99 -27.93 0.47
C ILE A 50 -29.64 -28.33 1.79
N LEU A 51 -30.26 -27.40 2.53
CA LEU A 51 -30.98 -27.72 3.76
C LEU A 51 -32.12 -28.71 3.49
N PHE A 52 -32.92 -28.52 2.42
CA PHE A 52 -33.97 -29.47 2.06
C PHE A 52 -33.42 -30.84 1.63
N SER A 53 -32.25 -30.91 0.99
CA SER A 53 -31.61 -32.16 0.59
C SER A 53 -31.21 -33.05 1.77
N GLN A 54 -31.00 -32.46 2.96
CA GLN A 54 -30.70 -33.20 4.19
C GLN A 54 -31.84 -34.17 4.57
N PHE A 55 -33.08 -33.87 4.17
CA PHE A 55 -34.21 -34.77 4.35
C PHE A 55 -33.92 -36.16 3.77
N ILE A 56 -33.40 -36.22 2.55
CA ILE A 56 -33.11 -37.46 1.84
C ILE A 56 -32.03 -38.24 2.58
N LEU A 57 -30.98 -37.56 3.04
CA LEU A 57 -29.88 -38.17 3.79
C LEU A 57 -30.39 -38.75 5.12
N HIS A 58 -31.13 -37.97 5.91
CA HIS A 58 -31.67 -38.43 7.18
C HIS A 58 -32.66 -39.57 7.00
N PHE A 59 -33.49 -39.51 5.96
CA PHE A 59 -34.45 -40.56 5.62
C PHE A 59 -33.73 -41.89 5.30
N ILE A 60 -32.67 -41.86 4.49
CA ILE A 60 -31.87 -43.05 4.15
C ILE A 60 -31.19 -43.63 5.40
N VAL A 61 -30.56 -42.80 6.23
CA VAL A 61 -29.89 -43.27 7.46
C VAL A 61 -30.90 -43.91 8.42
N LEU A 62 -32.05 -43.28 8.64
CA LEU A 62 -33.11 -43.83 9.48
C LEU A 62 -33.73 -45.11 8.89
N LEU A 63 -33.82 -45.23 7.56
CA LEU A 63 -34.22 -46.46 6.89
C LEU A 63 -33.21 -47.59 7.15
N ILE A 64 -31.90 -47.32 7.09
CA ILE A 64 -30.86 -48.31 7.37
C ILE A 64 -30.91 -48.76 8.84
N MET A 65 -31.08 -47.80 9.76
CA MET A 65 -31.17 -48.07 11.21
C MET A 65 -32.42 -48.89 11.57
N CYS A 66 -33.55 -48.62 10.91
CA CYS A 66 -34.81 -49.33 11.12
C CYS A 66 -34.93 -50.64 10.30
N GLY A 67 -34.20 -50.75 9.18
CA GLY A 67 -34.36 -51.79 8.15
C GLY A 67 -33.83 -53.18 8.49
N ARG A 68 -33.21 -53.36 9.65
CA ARG A 68 -32.68 -54.67 10.12
C ARG A 68 -33.71 -55.54 10.87
N GLY A 69 -34.96 -55.10 11.02
CA GLY A 69 -36.01 -55.84 11.74
C GLY A 69 -36.91 -56.70 10.83
N LYS A 70 -37.31 -57.91 11.30
CA LYS A 70 -38.30 -58.76 10.62
C LYS A 70 -39.66 -58.06 10.53
N LYS A 71 -40.41 -58.34 9.45
CA LYS A 71 -41.74 -57.75 9.17
C LYS A 71 -42.67 -57.97 10.38
N GLY A 72 -43.10 -56.89 11.04
CA GLY A 72 -44.13 -56.92 12.10
C GLY A 72 -43.64 -56.84 13.55
N GLN A 73 -42.33 -56.79 13.81
CA GLN A 73 -41.82 -56.54 15.18
C GLN A 73 -41.73 -55.04 15.50
N GLU A 74 -42.04 -54.68 16.75
CA GLU A 74 -41.71 -53.36 17.30
C GLU A 74 -40.19 -53.17 17.40
N LEU A 75 -39.74 -51.91 17.27
CA LEU A 75 -38.33 -51.56 17.47
C LEU A 75 -37.92 -51.89 18.91
N THR A 76 -36.76 -52.52 19.08
CA THR A 76 -36.20 -52.81 20.41
C THR A 76 -35.86 -51.50 21.15
N LEU A 77 -35.87 -51.54 22.49
CA LEU A 77 -35.47 -50.41 23.33
C LEU A 77 -34.08 -49.85 22.93
N LYS A 78 -33.14 -50.74 22.60
CA LYS A 78 -31.80 -50.39 22.10
C LYS A 78 -31.86 -49.62 20.78
N GLN A 79 -32.68 -50.04 19.83
CA GLN A 79 -32.85 -49.34 18.54
C GLN A 79 -33.49 -47.97 18.72
N ASN A 80 -34.51 -47.83 19.57
CA ASN A 80 -35.12 -46.54 19.88
C ASN A 80 -34.12 -45.58 20.52
N TRP A 81 -33.27 -46.07 21.43
CA TRP A 81 -32.21 -45.26 22.03
C TRP A 81 -31.17 -44.83 20.99
N THR A 82 -30.72 -45.72 20.11
CA THR A 82 -29.78 -45.38 19.03
C THR A 82 -30.36 -44.34 18.07
N ILE A 83 -31.65 -44.44 17.71
CA ILE A 83 -32.34 -43.44 16.88
C ILE A 83 -32.40 -42.09 17.61
N GLY A 84 -32.74 -42.08 18.89
CA GLY A 84 -32.76 -40.86 19.71
C GLY A 84 -31.39 -40.16 19.78
N VAL A 85 -30.32 -40.94 20.01
CA VAL A 85 -28.93 -40.43 20.01
C VAL A 85 -28.55 -39.88 18.63
N TYR A 86 -28.90 -40.59 17.55
CA TYR A 86 -28.67 -40.10 16.19
C TYR A 86 -29.41 -38.78 15.92
N CYS A 87 -30.69 -38.67 16.30
CA CYS A 87 -31.46 -37.44 16.13
C CYS A 87 -30.82 -36.27 16.89
N LEU A 88 -30.36 -36.50 18.12
CA LEU A 88 -29.65 -35.50 18.91
C LEU A 88 -28.35 -35.05 18.23
N ILE A 89 -27.54 -35.99 17.75
CA ILE A 89 -26.31 -35.69 17.01
C ILE A 89 -26.60 -34.92 15.73
N ALA A 90 -27.60 -35.34 14.95
CA ALA A 90 -27.99 -34.68 13.71
C ALA A 90 -28.42 -33.23 13.94
N VAL A 91 -29.20 -32.98 15.00
CA VAL A 91 -29.59 -31.62 15.41
C VAL A 91 -28.36 -30.78 15.80
N ILE A 92 -27.47 -31.32 16.63
CA ILE A 92 -26.24 -30.61 17.05
C ILE A 92 -25.35 -30.29 15.86
N VAL A 93 -25.13 -31.26 14.96
CA VAL A 93 -24.30 -31.07 13.75
C VAL A 93 -24.91 -30.00 12.85
N ASN A 94 -26.23 -30.00 12.65
CA ASN A 94 -26.90 -28.95 11.87
C ASN A 94 -26.74 -27.58 12.51
N ILE A 95 -26.88 -27.46 13.83
CA ILE A 95 -26.63 -26.20 14.56
C ILE A 95 -25.20 -25.72 14.32
N VAL A 96 -24.19 -26.59 14.51
CA VAL A 96 -22.78 -26.24 14.35
C VAL A 96 -22.47 -25.80 12.91
N LEU A 97 -22.97 -26.53 11.91
CA LEU A 97 -22.76 -26.19 10.50
C LEU A 97 -23.39 -24.84 10.13
N ILE A 98 -24.63 -24.60 10.58
CA ILE A 98 -25.34 -23.34 10.34
C ILE A 98 -24.62 -22.17 11.03
N LEU A 99 -24.20 -22.34 12.29
CA LEU A 99 -23.46 -21.31 13.03
C LEU A 99 -22.11 -20.98 12.38
N ASN A 100 -21.35 -21.99 11.94
CA ASN A 100 -20.06 -21.77 11.26
C ASN A 100 -20.23 -21.04 9.93
N GLY A 101 -21.17 -21.50 9.08
CA GLY A 101 -21.44 -20.87 7.79
C GLY A 101 -21.91 -19.42 7.92
N THR A 102 -22.85 -19.15 8.84
CA THR A 102 -23.38 -17.80 9.05
C THR A 102 -22.37 -16.84 9.68
N THR A 103 -21.43 -17.33 10.49
CA THR A 103 -20.36 -16.51 11.07
C THR A 103 -19.42 -15.97 9.99
N VAL A 104 -19.03 -16.80 9.02
CA VAL A 104 -18.19 -16.38 7.88
C VAL A 104 -18.93 -15.34 7.03
N SER A 105 -20.18 -15.61 6.66
CA SER A 105 -20.99 -14.67 5.86
C SER A 105 -21.21 -13.33 6.59
N ARG A 106 -21.44 -13.35 7.91
CA ARG A 106 -21.53 -12.13 8.73
C ARG A 106 -20.23 -11.33 8.71
N GLY A 107 -19.10 -12.01 8.80
CA GLY A 107 -17.79 -11.39 8.66
C GLY A 107 -17.65 -10.68 7.32
N GLU A 108 -17.89 -11.39 6.21
CA GLU A 108 -17.81 -10.83 4.86
C GLU A 108 -18.76 -9.64 4.67
N MET A 109 -20.03 -9.74 5.09
CA MET A 109 -20.99 -8.64 5.00
C MET A 109 -20.58 -7.41 5.84
N THR A 110 -19.99 -7.64 7.01
CA THR A 110 -19.50 -6.55 7.87
C THR A 110 -18.34 -5.81 7.20
N VAL A 111 -17.43 -6.56 6.58
CA VAL A 111 -16.31 -6.00 5.81
C VAL A 111 -16.81 -5.22 4.58
N GLU A 112 -17.75 -5.79 3.81
CA GLU A 112 -18.35 -5.18 2.62
C GLU A 112 -19.13 -3.89 2.96
N ARG A 113 -19.90 -3.89 4.06
CA ARG A 113 -20.62 -2.71 4.54
C ARG A 113 -19.65 -1.60 4.98
N LYS A 114 -18.57 -1.97 5.67
CA LYS A 114 -17.50 -1.02 6.04
C LYS A 114 -16.82 -0.47 4.80
N TRP A 115 -16.51 -1.31 3.81
CA TRP A 115 -15.94 -0.86 2.54
C TRP A 115 -16.88 0.10 1.80
N SER A 116 -18.16 -0.26 1.69
CA SER A 116 -19.18 0.54 0.99
C SER A 116 -19.28 1.96 1.56
N SER A 117 -19.24 2.10 2.89
CA SER A 117 -19.32 3.38 3.62
C SER A 117 -17.99 4.13 3.74
N SER A 118 -16.86 3.52 3.37
CA SER A 118 -15.54 4.15 3.46
C SER A 118 -15.30 5.17 2.34
N GLU A 119 -14.56 6.24 2.65
CA GLU A 119 -13.95 7.14 1.65
C GLU A 119 -12.95 6.36 0.78
N LYS A 120 -12.93 6.64 -0.53
CA LYS A 120 -12.12 5.92 -1.53
C LYS A 120 -11.44 6.90 -2.49
N TYR A 121 -10.21 6.61 -2.88
CA TYR A 121 -9.38 7.45 -3.74
C TYR A 121 -8.73 6.62 -4.84
N TYR A 122 -8.31 7.29 -5.92
CA TYR A 122 -7.39 6.71 -6.88
C TYR A 122 -5.98 6.85 -6.33
N TRP A 123 -5.29 5.74 -6.11
CA TRP A 123 -3.90 5.74 -5.66
C TRP A 123 -3.17 4.47 -6.11
N GLU A 124 -1.86 4.58 -6.31
CA GLU A 124 -1.05 3.52 -6.89
C GLU A 124 0.06 3.08 -5.92
N PRO A 125 0.27 1.77 -5.72
CA PRO A 125 1.40 1.26 -4.96
C PRO A 125 2.67 1.37 -5.79
N ALA A 126 3.67 2.07 -5.29
CA ALA A 126 4.94 2.26 -6.00
C ALA A 126 6.15 1.85 -5.15
N ILE A 127 7.23 1.48 -5.83
CA ILE A 127 8.54 1.24 -5.22
C ILE A 127 9.53 2.26 -5.72
N SER A 128 10.31 2.81 -4.80
CA SER A 128 11.49 3.61 -5.07
C SER A 128 12.70 2.91 -4.44
N CYS A 129 13.88 3.07 -5.04
CA CYS A 129 15.14 2.68 -4.43
C CYS A 129 16.20 3.73 -4.78
N PRO A 130 17.25 3.90 -3.95
CA PRO A 130 18.32 4.85 -4.25
C PRO A 130 19.10 4.46 -5.51
N GLU A 131 19.58 5.47 -6.25
CA GLU A 131 20.45 5.22 -7.40
C GLU A 131 21.67 4.37 -6.99
N GLY A 132 21.95 3.31 -7.76
CA GLY A 132 23.04 2.37 -7.46
C GLY A 132 22.71 1.34 -6.38
N TYR A 133 21.47 1.28 -5.88
CA TYR A 133 21.04 0.29 -4.88
C TYR A 133 19.73 -0.40 -5.27
N PRO A 134 19.71 -1.17 -6.38
CA PRO A 134 18.52 -1.80 -6.89
C PRO A 134 18.06 -2.91 -5.94
N VAL A 135 16.75 -3.12 -5.99
CA VAL A 135 16.05 -4.07 -5.12
C VAL A 135 15.18 -4.99 -5.95
N ARG A 136 15.18 -6.28 -5.61
CA ARG A 136 14.29 -7.26 -6.23
C ARG A 136 13.18 -7.61 -5.26
N VAL A 137 11.97 -7.10 -5.50
CA VAL A 137 10.82 -7.32 -4.60
C VAL A 137 10.25 -8.71 -4.82
N VAL A 138 10.30 -9.59 -3.81
CA VAL A 138 9.79 -10.96 -3.91
C VAL A 138 8.33 -11.04 -3.49
N GLN A 139 7.88 -10.19 -2.57
CA GLN A 139 6.48 -10.13 -2.20
C GLN A 139 6.19 -8.73 -1.73
N GLY A 140 5.14 -8.10 -2.24
CA GLY A 140 4.74 -6.79 -1.77
C GLY A 140 3.25 -6.56 -1.95
N GLN A 141 2.60 -6.08 -0.89
CA GLN A 141 1.17 -5.78 -0.91
C GLN A 141 0.82 -4.75 0.15
N PHE A 142 -0.02 -3.79 -0.24
CA PHE A 142 -0.75 -2.97 0.71
C PHE A 142 -2.05 -3.68 1.10
N LEU A 143 -2.31 -3.80 2.39
CA LEU A 143 -3.46 -4.54 2.93
C LEU A 143 -4.54 -3.55 3.33
N ILE A 144 -5.76 -3.81 2.86
CA ILE A 144 -6.95 -3.03 3.16
C ILE A 144 -7.92 -3.93 3.94
N GLY A 145 -8.17 -3.61 5.19
CA GLY A 145 -9.02 -4.40 6.09
C GLY A 145 -10.51 -4.32 5.75
N SER A 146 -10.94 -3.30 5.02
CA SER A 146 -12.28 -3.19 4.42
C SER A 146 -12.18 -3.38 2.92
N TRP A 147 -12.68 -4.50 2.38
CA TRP A 147 -12.61 -4.80 0.96
C TRP A 147 -13.93 -5.34 0.41
N SER A 148 -14.05 -5.31 -0.92
CA SER A 148 -15.14 -5.92 -1.67
C SER A 148 -14.59 -7.00 -2.61
N ARG A 149 -15.38 -8.03 -2.93
CA ARG A 149 -15.00 -9.06 -3.91
C ARG A 149 -14.60 -8.50 -5.28
N ASN A 150 -15.06 -7.30 -5.61
CA ASN A 150 -14.73 -6.61 -6.87
C ASN A 150 -13.60 -5.58 -6.73
N ASN A 151 -12.88 -5.54 -5.60
CA ASN A 151 -11.83 -4.56 -5.40
C ASN A 151 -10.58 -4.85 -6.23
N ALA A 152 -9.97 -3.76 -6.66
CA ALA A 152 -8.57 -3.71 -6.99
C ALA A 152 -7.71 -4.16 -5.81
N LEU A 153 -6.70 -4.99 -6.07
CA LEU A 153 -5.74 -5.43 -5.07
C LEU A 153 -4.42 -4.68 -5.31
N PRO A 154 -4.00 -3.80 -4.38
CA PRO A 154 -2.81 -2.97 -4.55
C PRO A 154 -1.54 -3.79 -4.28
N TYR A 155 -1.26 -4.72 -5.19
CA TYR A 155 -0.04 -5.51 -5.21
C TYR A 155 1.13 -4.68 -5.72
N ILE A 156 2.29 -4.96 -5.15
CA ILE A 156 3.56 -4.48 -5.66
C ILE A 156 4.13 -5.61 -6.53
N ASN A 157 4.56 -5.26 -7.73
CA ASN A 157 5.02 -6.27 -8.69
C ASN A 157 6.24 -7.04 -8.16
N ASP A 158 6.21 -8.32 -8.42
CA ASP A 158 7.35 -9.22 -8.24
C ASP A 158 8.39 -9.01 -9.35
N LYS A 159 9.17 -7.94 -9.28
CA LYS A 159 10.21 -7.62 -10.27
C LYS A 159 11.42 -6.90 -9.66
N LEU A 160 12.44 -6.70 -10.49
CA LEU A 160 13.55 -5.81 -10.18
C LEU A 160 13.09 -4.35 -10.28
N TYR A 161 13.54 -3.56 -9.31
CA TYR A 161 13.43 -2.12 -9.31
C TYR A 161 14.84 -1.54 -9.27
N ASP A 162 15.11 -0.67 -10.24
CA ASP A 162 16.28 0.18 -10.33
C ASP A 162 15.76 1.58 -10.65
N GLY A 163 15.96 2.51 -9.72
CA GLY A 163 15.23 3.75 -9.68
C GLY A 163 15.99 4.85 -8.99
N ARG A 164 15.27 5.90 -8.63
CA ARG A 164 15.80 7.10 -7.99
C ARG A 164 15.10 7.31 -6.66
N TRP A 165 15.85 7.73 -5.65
CA TRP A 165 15.30 7.90 -4.30
C TRP A 165 14.18 8.96 -4.30
N GLY A 166 13.00 8.60 -3.77
CA GLY A 166 11.81 9.46 -3.73
C GLY A 166 10.92 9.38 -4.99
N LEU A 167 11.42 8.82 -6.10
CA LEU A 167 10.62 8.62 -7.31
C LEU A 167 10.02 7.21 -7.35
N GLY A 168 8.69 7.13 -7.32
CA GLY A 168 7.96 5.87 -7.39
C GLY A 168 7.98 5.23 -8.78
N ILE A 169 8.13 3.92 -8.81
CA ILE A 169 7.93 3.08 -10.00
C ILE A 169 6.74 2.18 -9.72
N THR A 170 5.68 2.36 -10.50
CA THR A 170 4.46 1.56 -10.49
C THR A 170 4.14 1.06 -11.90
N SER A 171 3.38 -0.03 -12.00
CA SER A 171 2.65 -0.37 -13.23
C SER A 171 1.18 -0.62 -12.94
N PHE A 172 0.74 -0.31 -11.73
CA PHE A 172 -0.63 -0.45 -11.29
C PHE A 172 -1.34 0.85 -11.62
N ILE A 173 -2.39 0.79 -12.45
CA ILE A 173 -3.14 1.98 -12.86
C ILE A 173 -4.47 1.96 -12.12
N SER A 174 -4.58 2.80 -11.10
CA SER A 174 -5.78 2.79 -10.24
C SER A 174 -7.04 3.25 -10.97
N GLN A 175 -6.89 4.07 -12.00
CA GLN A 175 -8.01 4.55 -12.82
C GLN A 175 -8.73 3.40 -13.56
N ASP A 176 -7.99 2.37 -13.96
CA ASP A 176 -8.52 1.18 -14.63
C ASP A 176 -9.15 0.19 -13.64
N GLN A 177 -8.66 0.18 -12.40
CA GLN A 177 -9.04 -0.80 -11.38
C GLN A 177 -10.11 -0.27 -10.41
N GLY A 178 -10.33 1.04 -10.36
CA GLY A 178 -11.30 1.71 -9.49
C GLY A 178 -10.69 2.29 -8.21
N LYS A 179 -11.50 3.10 -7.52
CA LYS A 179 -11.08 3.77 -6.28
C LYS A 179 -10.93 2.76 -5.14
N MET A 180 -9.87 2.92 -4.35
CA MET A 180 -9.55 2.05 -3.23
C MET A 180 -9.63 2.81 -1.90
N VAL A 181 -9.95 2.08 -0.83
CA VAL A 181 -9.83 2.59 0.55
C VAL A 181 -8.35 2.68 0.90
N MET A 182 -7.98 3.63 1.76
CA MET A 182 -6.59 3.75 2.22
C MET A 182 -6.11 2.48 2.95
N PRO A 183 -4.85 2.08 2.73
CA PRO A 183 -4.31 0.85 3.29
C PRO A 183 -4.12 0.95 4.80
N ASP A 184 -4.38 -0.16 5.49
CA ASP A 184 -4.23 -0.27 6.95
C ASP A 184 -2.81 -0.74 7.34
N SER A 185 -2.16 -1.51 6.48
CA SER A 185 -0.81 -2.03 6.69
C SER A 185 -0.10 -2.33 5.38
N VAL A 186 1.22 -2.52 5.44
CA VAL A 186 2.02 -2.94 4.30
C VAL A 186 2.89 -4.13 4.66
N HIS A 187 2.96 -5.09 3.72
CA HIS A 187 3.88 -6.21 3.77
C HIS A 187 4.79 -6.15 2.56
N VAL A 188 6.10 -6.12 2.77
CA VAL A 188 7.07 -6.20 1.67
C VAL A 188 8.27 -7.04 2.07
N THR A 189 8.69 -7.92 1.18
CA THR A 189 9.92 -8.71 1.26
C THR A 189 10.69 -8.49 -0.03
N TRP A 190 11.96 -8.11 0.09
CA TRP A 190 12.81 -7.83 -1.06
C TRP A 190 14.23 -8.32 -0.82
N TYR A 191 14.96 -8.46 -1.92
CA TYR A 191 16.38 -8.74 -1.93
C TYR A 191 17.13 -7.46 -2.32
N SER A 192 18.06 -7.03 -1.46
CA SER A 192 19.00 -5.95 -1.75
C SER A 192 20.14 -6.51 -2.59
N VAL A 193 20.25 -6.08 -3.85
CA VAL A 193 21.18 -6.67 -4.83
C VAL A 193 22.63 -6.47 -4.40
N VAL A 194 22.93 -5.26 -3.93
CA VAL A 194 24.26 -4.82 -3.50
C VAL A 194 24.65 -5.48 -2.17
N GLU A 195 23.71 -5.62 -1.23
CA GLU A 195 24.00 -6.23 0.08
C GLU A 195 23.93 -7.76 0.09
N ASN A 196 23.49 -8.38 -1.01
CA ASN A 196 23.24 -9.81 -1.10
C ASN A 196 22.40 -10.33 0.09
N SER A 197 21.34 -9.60 0.45
CA SER A 197 20.58 -9.84 1.67
C SER A 197 19.09 -9.64 1.46
N PHE A 198 18.28 -10.49 2.10
CA PHE A 198 16.84 -10.31 2.14
C PHE A 198 16.43 -9.41 3.30
N TYR A 199 15.38 -8.63 3.07
CA TYR A 199 14.75 -7.79 4.07
C TYR A 199 13.24 -7.97 4.02
N LYS A 200 12.60 -7.84 5.19
CA LYS A 200 11.17 -7.96 5.36
C LYS A 200 10.62 -6.85 6.25
N LEU A 201 9.56 -6.21 5.78
CA LEU A 201 8.79 -5.23 6.53
C LEU A 201 7.33 -5.70 6.62
N ASN A 202 6.77 -5.65 7.83
CA ASN A 202 5.35 -5.82 8.08
C ASN A 202 4.92 -4.82 9.15
N VAL A 203 4.26 -3.75 8.75
CA VAL A 203 3.91 -2.64 9.64
C VAL A 203 2.51 -2.12 9.37
N ALA A 204 1.83 -1.70 10.43
CA ALA A 204 0.63 -0.88 10.32
C ALA A 204 0.99 0.52 9.79
N LEU A 205 0.11 1.10 8.98
CA LEU A 205 0.30 2.44 8.42
C LEU A 205 -0.52 3.46 9.22
N ASP A 206 -0.04 4.70 9.25
CA ASP A 206 -0.83 5.85 9.74
C ASP A 206 -1.89 6.22 8.69
N LYS A 207 -2.94 5.40 8.65
CA LYS A 207 -4.04 5.52 7.71
C LYS A 207 -4.74 6.87 7.82
N GLU A 208 -4.87 7.41 9.03
CA GLU A 208 -5.50 8.71 9.25
C GLU A 208 -4.67 9.84 8.62
N LYS A 209 -3.35 9.87 8.85
CA LYS A 209 -2.46 10.84 8.22
C LYS A 209 -2.52 10.76 6.70
N ILE A 210 -2.47 9.56 6.13
CA ILE A 210 -2.57 9.34 4.68
C ILE A 210 -3.94 9.83 4.15
N THR A 211 -5.05 9.42 4.77
CA THR A 211 -6.39 9.86 4.37
C THR A 211 -6.52 11.37 4.42
N ASN A 212 -6.01 12.03 5.46
CA ASN A 212 -6.06 13.49 5.60
C ASN A 212 -5.26 14.19 4.50
N LEU A 213 -4.10 13.66 4.08
CA LEU A 213 -3.35 14.19 2.94
C LEU A 213 -4.16 14.13 1.65
N PHE A 214 -4.77 12.98 1.34
CA PHE A 214 -5.60 12.80 0.15
C PHE A 214 -6.88 13.66 0.18
N LYS A 215 -7.47 13.82 1.36
CA LYS A 215 -8.67 14.64 1.56
C LYS A 215 -8.39 16.13 1.42
N ASN A 216 -7.29 16.60 1.98
CA ASN A 216 -6.92 18.01 1.95
C ASN A 216 -6.30 18.44 0.63
N GLY A 217 -5.66 17.52 -0.10
CA GLY A 217 -5.04 17.82 -1.39
C GLY A 217 -3.99 18.93 -1.30
N PHE A 218 -3.76 19.60 -2.41
CA PHE A 218 -2.86 20.76 -2.52
C PHE A 218 -3.19 21.59 -3.77
N GLU A 219 -2.70 22.83 -3.81
CA GLU A 219 -2.79 23.64 -5.03
C GLU A 219 -1.74 23.19 -6.04
N ALA A 220 -2.19 22.92 -7.27
CA ALA A 220 -1.37 22.51 -8.39
C ALA A 220 -1.65 23.40 -9.59
N LYS A 221 -0.78 23.32 -10.61
CA LYS A 221 -0.90 24.14 -11.81
C LYS A 221 -0.86 23.29 -13.08
N ASN A 222 -1.77 23.56 -14.00
CA ASN A 222 -1.78 22.95 -15.33
C ASN A 222 -1.94 24.05 -16.41
N HIS A 223 -2.17 23.65 -17.67
CA HIS A 223 -2.32 24.58 -18.79
C HIS A 223 -3.55 25.51 -18.67
N ASN A 224 -4.55 25.14 -17.86
CA ASN A 224 -5.75 25.96 -17.60
C ASN A 224 -5.60 26.87 -16.37
N GLY A 225 -4.45 26.83 -15.68
CA GLY A 225 -4.17 27.62 -14.49
C GLY A 225 -4.08 26.79 -13.21
N LEU A 226 -4.29 27.46 -12.07
CA LEU A 226 -4.28 26.83 -10.75
C LEU A 226 -5.53 25.99 -10.55
N PHE A 227 -5.38 24.83 -9.92
CA PHE A 227 -6.47 23.95 -9.54
C PHE A 227 -6.14 23.22 -8.24
N HIS A 228 -7.18 22.68 -7.60
CA HIS A 228 -7.01 21.84 -6.42
C HIS A 228 -6.73 20.40 -6.85
N GLY A 229 -5.49 19.95 -6.65
CA GLY A 229 -5.04 18.59 -6.90
C GLY A 229 -5.05 17.74 -5.63
N THR A 230 -4.83 16.44 -5.78
CA THR A 230 -4.61 15.52 -4.67
C THR A 230 -3.54 14.50 -5.03
N TYR A 231 -3.13 13.71 -4.05
CA TYR A 231 -2.16 12.64 -4.19
C TYR A 231 -2.76 11.47 -4.97
N ASP A 232 -1.90 10.72 -5.65
CA ASP A 232 -2.26 9.56 -6.47
C ASP A 232 -1.27 8.38 -6.34
N GLU A 233 -0.29 8.49 -5.44
CA GLU A 233 0.72 7.44 -5.23
C GLU A 233 1.00 7.22 -3.73
N ILE A 234 1.22 5.95 -3.35
CA ILE A 234 1.76 5.54 -2.04
C ILE A 234 3.02 4.72 -2.29
N THR A 235 4.17 5.26 -1.88
CA THR A 235 5.48 4.82 -2.37
C THR A 235 6.36 4.31 -1.24
N LEU A 236 6.91 3.10 -1.39
CA LEU A 236 7.92 2.56 -0.48
C LEU A 236 9.31 2.79 -1.06
N GLY A 237 10.13 3.59 -0.38
CA GLY A 237 11.55 3.74 -0.65
C GLY A 237 12.35 2.68 0.06
N LEU A 238 12.90 1.71 -0.67
CA LEU A 238 13.69 0.61 -0.13
C LEU A 238 15.19 0.96 -0.23
N ALA A 239 15.77 1.41 0.88
CA ALA A 239 17.17 1.78 0.98
C ALA A 239 18.03 0.69 1.65
N PRO A 240 19.35 0.71 1.44
CA PRO A 240 20.28 -0.22 2.06
C PRO A 240 20.14 -0.34 3.58
N GLY A 241 20.46 -1.52 4.09
CA GLY A 241 20.40 -1.83 5.51
C GLY A 241 18.98 -2.11 6.01
N GLY A 242 17.98 -2.18 5.12
CA GLY A 242 16.58 -2.37 5.49
C GLY A 242 15.89 -1.07 5.89
N ASP A 243 16.38 0.09 5.45
CA ASP A 243 15.74 1.36 5.69
C ASP A 243 14.57 1.54 4.72
N VAL A 244 13.39 1.93 5.24
CA VAL A 244 12.19 2.07 4.41
C VAL A 244 11.51 3.41 4.64
N ALA A 245 11.46 4.25 3.61
CA ALA A 245 10.63 5.45 3.61
C ALA A 245 9.26 5.16 3.03
N LEU A 246 8.23 5.80 3.57
CA LEU A 246 6.88 5.79 3.02
C LEU A 246 6.52 7.21 2.63
N TRP A 247 6.29 7.43 1.33
CA TRP A 247 5.80 8.70 0.82
C TRP A 247 4.37 8.58 0.32
N VAL A 248 3.68 9.72 0.36
CA VAL A 248 2.45 9.95 -0.37
C VAL A 248 2.79 10.98 -1.45
N GLY A 249 2.62 10.57 -2.71
CA GLY A 249 3.13 11.26 -3.89
C GLY A 249 2.02 11.69 -4.85
N SER A 250 2.38 12.63 -5.72
CA SER A 250 1.55 13.10 -6.82
C SER A 250 2.38 13.41 -8.05
N ASN A 251 1.85 13.06 -9.23
CA ASN A 251 2.39 13.46 -10.53
C ASN A 251 2.44 14.99 -10.76
N TRP A 252 1.90 15.80 -9.85
CA TRP A 252 1.93 17.26 -9.89
C TRP A 252 3.08 17.89 -9.08
N GLY A 253 4.15 17.12 -8.82
CA GLY A 253 5.36 17.61 -8.15
C GLY A 253 5.18 17.81 -6.65
N LYS A 254 4.48 16.88 -6.01
CA LYS A 254 4.26 16.89 -4.57
C LYS A 254 4.47 15.51 -3.98
N ALA A 255 5.42 15.40 -3.07
CA ALA A 255 5.66 14.17 -2.32
C ALA A 255 5.96 14.51 -0.86
N ILE A 256 5.29 13.83 0.06
CA ILE A 256 5.43 14.03 1.50
C ILE A 256 5.82 12.71 2.15
N GLU A 257 6.82 12.75 3.00
CA GLU A 257 7.20 11.60 3.82
C GLU A 257 6.22 11.44 4.98
N VAL A 258 5.56 10.28 5.02
CA VAL A 258 4.58 9.96 6.05
C VAL A 258 5.26 9.28 7.23
N SER A 259 6.15 8.32 6.96
CA SER A 259 6.82 7.52 7.98
C SER A 259 8.17 7.00 7.47
N PHE A 260 9.04 6.63 8.41
CA PHE A 260 10.29 5.94 8.13
C PHE A 260 10.48 4.74 9.06
N TYR A 261 10.73 3.56 8.47
CA TYR A 261 10.76 2.28 9.17
C TYR A 261 12.13 1.61 9.08
N LYS A 262 12.31 0.56 9.88
CA LYS A 262 13.42 -0.38 9.76
C LYS A 262 12.85 -1.77 9.50
N ALA A 263 13.21 -2.36 8.37
CA ALA A 263 12.90 -3.73 8.04
C ALA A 263 13.87 -4.69 8.72
N GLN A 264 13.39 -5.90 8.95
CA GLN A 264 14.17 -6.99 9.49
C GLN A 264 15.03 -7.59 8.38
N LYS A 265 16.35 -7.72 8.62
CA LYS A 265 17.22 -8.54 7.79
C LYS A 265 16.87 -10.02 7.99
N MET A 266 16.75 -10.76 6.89
CA MET A 266 16.35 -12.16 6.88
C MET A 266 17.52 -13.03 6.42
N ASP A 267 17.78 -14.12 7.15
CA ASP A 267 18.79 -15.12 6.74
C ASP A 267 18.33 -15.93 5.54
N SER A 268 17.01 -16.18 5.45
CA SER A 268 16.39 -16.85 4.32
C SER A 268 14.92 -16.44 4.17
N VAL A 269 14.39 -16.61 2.96
CA VAL A 269 12.98 -16.41 2.64
C VAL A 269 12.47 -17.68 1.96
N GLN A 270 11.27 -18.10 2.35
CA GLN A 270 10.58 -19.20 1.67
C GLN A 270 10.11 -18.72 0.31
N ILE A 271 10.67 -19.31 -0.75
CA ILE A 271 10.38 -19.01 -2.15
C ILE A 271 10.30 -20.36 -2.85
N GLU A 272 9.24 -20.57 -3.63
CA GLU A 272 9.06 -21.78 -4.43
C GLU A 272 10.29 -22.06 -5.30
N PRO A 273 10.71 -23.33 -5.47
CA PRO A 273 11.95 -23.68 -6.17
C PRO A 273 12.11 -23.05 -7.56
N ASP A 274 11.08 -23.14 -8.40
CA ASP A 274 11.10 -22.62 -9.77
C ASP A 274 11.28 -21.09 -9.76
N ARG A 275 10.59 -20.41 -8.86
CA ARG A 275 10.68 -18.95 -8.69
C ARG A 275 12.04 -18.53 -8.16
N ARG A 276 12.63 -19.32 -7.25
CA ARG A 276 13.98 -19.09 -6.73
C ARG A 276 15.00 -19.16 -7.87
N GLN A 277 14.88 -20.13 -8.77
CA GLN A 277 15.76 -20.25 -9.91
C GLN A 277 15.68 -19.02 -10.83
N VAL A 278 14.47 -18.56 -11.19
CA VAL A 278 14.28 -17.36 -12.01
C VAL A 278 14.93 -16.12 -11.37
N ILE A 279 14.74 -15.92 -10.06
CA ILE A 279 15.36 -14.81 -9.33
C ILE A 279 16.89 -14.93 -9.36
N GLN A 280 17.44 -16.14 -9.17
CA GLN A 280 18.88 -16.35 -9.21
C GLN A 280 19.48 -16.06 -10.58
N GLU A 281 18.81 -16.48 -11.66
CA GLU A 281 19.21 -16.20 -13.04
C GLU A 281 19.15 -14.70 -13.35
N GLU A 282 18.08 -14.02 -12.94
CA GLU A 282 17.93 -12.56 -13.08
C GLU A 282 19.07 -11.83 -12.34
N LEU A 283 19.32 -12.16 -11.06
CA LEU A 283 20.40 -11.57 -10.28
C LEU A 283 21.78 -11.86 -10.87
N ALA A 284 22.02 -13.07 -11.39
CA ALA A 284 23.28 -13.42 -12.06
C ALA A 284 23.47 -12.61 -13.35
N SER A 285 22.40 -12.41 -14.13
CA SER A 285 22.43 -11.61 -15.35
C SER A 285 22.74 -10.14 -15.05
N ILE A 286 22.09 -9.54 -14.04
CA ILE A 286 22.31 -8.16 -13.62
C ILE A 286 23.77 -7.95 -13.20
N ARG A 287 24.31 -8.87 -12.39
CA ARG A 287 25.71 -8.80 -11.94
C ARG A 287 26.69 -8.92 -13.09
N LYS A 288 26.37 -9.73 -14.10
CA LYS A 288 27.23 -9.93 -15.28
C LYS A 288 27.14 -8.76 -16.27
N SER A 289 25.97 -8.13 -16.41
CA SER A 289 25.73 -7.05 -17.38
C SER A 289 26.07 -5.65 -16.86
N ASN A 290 26.19 -5.49 -15.55
CA ASN A 290 26.42 -4.19 -14.92
C ASN A 290 27.72 -4.19 -14.12
N GLU A 291 28.82 -3.75 -14.76
CA GLU A 291 30.12 -3.54 -14.08
C GLU A 291 29.99 -2.62 -12.85
N TRP A 292 28.99 -1.73 -12.83
CA TRP A 292 28.81 -0.79 -11.72
C TRP A 292 28.41 -1.46 -10.40
N VAL A 293 27.79 -2.65 -10.40
CA VAL A 293 27.39 -3.36 -9.17
C VAL A 293 28.61 -3.72 -8.32
N GLU A 294 29.74 -4.05 -8.97
CA GLU A 294 31.03 -4.25 -8.29
C GLU A 294 31.75 -2.92 -7.99
N GLN A 295 31.50 -1.87 -8.77
CA GLN A 295 32.10 -0.54 -8.55
C GLN A 295 31.44 0.26 -7.40
N VAL A 296 30.18 -0.03 -7.04
CA VAL A 296 29.51 0.65 -5.90
C VAL A 296 30.22 0.32 -4.59
N LEU A 297 30.73 -0.89 -4.46
CA LEU A 297 31.37 -1.41 -3.25
C LEU A 297 32.87 -1.54 -3.46
N THR A 298 33.61 -0.52 -3.05
CA THR A 298 35.06 -0.61 -2.90
C THR A 298 35.42 -0.52 -1.42
N ALA A 299 36.63 -0.96 -1.05
CA ALA A 299 37.12 -0.79 0.33
C ALA A 299 37.09 0.70 0.77
N ASP A 300 37.24 1.61 -0.19
CA ASP A 300 37.22 3.06 0.02
C ASP A 300 35.81 3.68 -0.04
N ASN A 301 34.79 2.92 -0.47
CA ASN A 301 33.41 3.39 -0.59
C ASN A 301 32.41 2.36 -0.05
N PRO A 302 32.33 2.17 1.28
CA PRO A 302 31.36 1.28 1.90
C PRO A 302 29.93 1.82 1.76
N ILE A 303 28.95 0.94 1.92
CA ILE A 303 27.53 1.31 1.92
C ILE A 303 27.26 2.34 3.03
N PRO A 304 26.73 3.53 2.70
CA PRO A 304 26.52 4.59 3.67
C PRO A 304 25.17 4.40 4.38
N TYR A 305 25.06 3.39 5.25
CA TYR A 305 23.80 3.02 5.91
C TYR A 305 23.09 4.17 6.63
N ASP A 306 23.83 5.11 7.21
CA ASP A 306 23.26 6.27 7.91
C ASP A 306 22.79 7.40 6.98
N LYS A 307 23.06 7.30 5.67
CA LYS A 307 22.73 8.33 4.68
C LYS A 307 21.23 8.62 4.66
N TRP A 308 20.42 7.60 4.42
CA TRP A 308 18.98 7.76 4.34
C TRP A 308 18.38 8.02 5.73
N ARG A 309 18.69 7.19 6.73
CA ARG A 309 18.09 7.32 8.07
C ARG A 309 18.43 8.60 8.81
N LYS A 310 19.67 9.07 8.75
CA LYS A 310 20.16 10.19 9.57
C LYS A 310 20.43 11.42 8.72
N LYS A 311 21.36 11.32 7.77
CA LYS A 311 21.85 12.48 7.01
C LYS A 311 20.69 13.19 6.29
N TYR A 312 19.90 12.46 5.51
CA TYR A 312 18.81 13.05 4.71
C TYR A 312 17.63 13.58 5.52
N ARG A 313 17.50 13.17 6.79
CA ARG A 313 16.44 13.60 7.71
C ARG A 313 16.94 14.57 8.78
N GLN A 314 18.17 15.08 8.63
CA GLN A 314 18.67 16.12 9.49
C GLN A 314 17.88 17.41 9.25
N ALA A 315 17.24 17.90 10.31
CA ALA A 315 16.39 19.07 10.23
C ALA A 315 17.19 20.37 10.28
N TYR A 316 16.85 21.28 9.38
CA TYR A 316 17.34 22.65 9.38
C TYR A 316 16.15 23.61 9.32
N GLU A 317 16.17 24.67 10.13
CA GLU A 317 15.22 25.77 9.99
C GLU A 317 15.70 26.65 8.83
N TRP A 318 15.19 26.40 7.62
CA TRP A 318 15.58 27.17 6.45
C TRP A 318 14.41 27.57 5.57
N ARG A 319 14.62 28.60 4.75
CA ARG A 319 13.65 29.06 3.74
C ARG A 319 14.31 29.30 2.38
N LEU A 320 13.59 28.93 1.33
CA LEU A 320 13.99 29.16 -0.05
C LEU A 320 13.57 30.57 -0.49
N GLN A 321 14.47 31.30 -1.14
CA GLN A 321 14.24 32.63 -1.70
C GLN A 321 14.69 32.65 -3.15
N PHE A 322 13.79 33.07 -4.05
CA PHE A 322 14.12 33.30 -5.45
C PHE A 322 14.44 34.77 -5.70
N VAL A 323 15.56 35.02 -6.39
CA VAL A 323 15.97 36.35 -6.84
C VAL A 323 15.94 36.35 -8.36
N LYS A 324 15.03 37.15 -8.92
CA LYS A 324 14.82 37.28 -10.36
C LYS A 324 15.64 38.44 -10.93
N ASN A 325 16.49 38.16 -11.94
CA ASN A 325 17.16 39.18 -12.76
C ASN A 325 16.65 39.12 -14.21
N GLY A 326 15.36 39.40 -14.41
CA GLY A 326 14.73 39.39 -15.74
C GLY A 326 13.21 39.28 -15.69
N ALA A 327 12.55 39.36 -16.85
CA ALA A 327 11.12 39.12 -17.00
C ALA A 327 10.87 37.63 -17.25
N LEU A 328 10.70 36.86 -16.17
CA LEU A 328 10.18 35.49 -16.22
C LEU A 328 8.66 35.58 -16.12
N ASN A 329 7.94 35.12 -17.15
CA ASN A 329 6.49 35.11 -17.09
C ASN A 329 6.04 33.79 -16.45
N ASP A 330 5.29 33.93 -15.35
CA ASP A 330 4.59 32.84 -14.69
C ASP A 330 5.50 31.64 -14.29
N PRO A 331 6.62 31.91 -13.58
CA PRO A 331 7.57 30.87 -13.17
C PRO A 331 6.96 29.86 -12.20
N GLU A 332 7.44 28.63 -12.31
CA GLU A 332 7.15 27.51 -11.44
C GLU A 332 8.48 26.86 -11.05
N VAL A 333 8.68 26.60 -9.76
CA VAL A 333 9.88 25.96 -9.25
C VAL A 333 9.49 24.69 -8.52
N GLN A 334 10.02 23.57 -8.98
CA GLN A 334 9.93 22.29 -8.29
C GLN A 334 11.25 22.02 -7.57
N VAL A 335 11.13 21.70 -6.28
CA VAL A 335 12.25 21.42 -5.37
C VAL A 335 12.17 19.96 -4.97
N GLY A 336 13.18 19.19 -5.35
CA GLY A 336 13.38 17.83 -4.84
C GLY A 336 14.29 17.89 -3.61
N PHE A 337 13.96 17.15 -2.55
CA PHE A 337 14.73 17.11 -1.31
C PHE A 337 15.49 15.79 -1.15
N PHE A 338 16.60 15.80 -0.39
CA PHE A 338 17.40 14.59 -0.20
C PHE A 338 16.65 13.44 0.48
N ASN A 339 15.65 13.71 1.32
CA ASN A 339 14.80 12.67 1.92
C ASN A 339 13.80 12.06 0.93
N GLY A 340 13.71 12.56 -0.31
CA GLY A 340 12.76 12.08 -1.33
C GLY A 340 11.44 12.83 -1.36
N GLU A 341 11.25 13.86 -0.53
CA GLU A 341 10.10 14.76 -0.63
C GLU A 341 10.21 15.67 -1.86
N GLU A 342 9.07 16.24 -2.25
CA GLU A 342 9.00 17.15 -3.38
C GLU A 342 7.98 18.28 -3.13
N LEU A 343 8.33 19.47 -3.62
CA LEU A 343 7.52 20.67 -3.51
C LEU A 343 7.57 21.46 -4.82
N SER A 344 6.43 21.59 -5.49
CA SER A 344 6.20 22.62 -6.52
C SER A 344 5.71 23.94 -5.90
N ILE A 345 6.30 25.04 -6.34
CA ILE A 345 6.01 26.42 -5.93
C ILE A 345 5.63 27.22 -7.17
N THR A 346 4.45 27.83 -7.17
CA THR A 346 3.94 28.68 -8.26
C THR A 346 4.33 30.15 -8.04
N ASP A 347 4.25 30.98 -9.08
CA ASP A 347 4.68 32.39 -9.05
C ASP A 347 4.09 33.20 -7.88
N SER A 348 2.79 33.02 -7.59
CA SER A 348 2.11 33.66 -6.45
C SER A 348 2.76 33.33 -5.11
N LEU A 349 3.26 32.11 -4.97
CA LEU A 349 3.82 31.55 -3.73
C LEU A 349 5.34 31.71 -3.62
N LEU A 350 6.05 32.14 -4.68
CA LEU A 350 7.49 32.42 -4.62
C LEU A 350 7.83 33.54 -3.62
N SER A 351 6.86 34.39 -3.28
CA SER A 351 7.00 35.44 -2.27
C SER A 351 6.74 34.97 -0.84
N GLU A 352 6.11 33.80 -0.67
CA GLU A 352 5.76 33.24 0.63
C GLU A 352 6.96 32.51 1.26
N LYS A 353 7.09 32.66 2.59
CA LYS A 353 8.38 32.47 3.29
C LYS A 353 8.50 31.20 4.14
N ASN A 354 7.44 30.40 4.28
CA ASN A 354 7.41 29.33 5.28
C ASN A 354 6.90 28.01 4.67
N PHE A 355 7.76 27.32 3.92
CA PHE A 355 7.53 25.92 3.60
C PHE A 355 8.06 25.07 4.76
N PRO A 356 7.23 24.28 5.44
CA PRO A 356 7.66 23.42 6.54
C PRO A 356 8.39 22.20 5.97
N VAL A 357 9.55 22.42 5.36
CA VAL A 357 10.42 21.34 4.90
C VAL A 357 11.73 21.44 5.65
N GLN A 358 12.05 20.38 6.37
CA GLN A 358 13.25 20.30 7.20
C GLN A 358 14.45 19.74 6.43
N ALA A 359 14.18 18.98 5.35
CA ALA A 359 15.20 18.37 4.51
C ALA A 359 15.87 19.40 3.58
N LEU A 360 17.13 19.14 3.26
CA LEU A 360 17.91 19.98 2.35
C LEU A 360 17.50 19.73 0.89
N PRO A 361 17.53 20.76 0.03
CA PRO A 361 17.21 20.63 -1.38
C PRO A 361 18.32 19.83 -2.09
N ALA A 362 17.92 18.82 -2.85
CA ALA A 362 18.78 18.01 -3.70
C ALA A 362 18.81 18.53 -5.14
N SER A 363 17.69 19.08 -5.63
CA SER A 363 17.58 19.60 -6.99
C SER A 363 16.56 20.72 -7.10
N LEU A 364 16.77 21.59 -8.07
CA LEU A 364 15.83 22.64 -8.45
C LEU A 364 15.50 22.50 -9.93
N PHE A 365 14.22 22.50 -10.24
CA PHE A 365 13.70 22.52 -11.60
C PHE A 365 12.87 23.79 -11.79
N LEU A 366 13.32 24.67 -12.66
CA LEU A 366 12.65 25.92 -13.01
C LEU A 366 11.94 25.75 -14.35
N LYS A 367 10.67 26.12 -14.40
CA LYS A 367 9.86 26.18 -15.62
C LYS A 367 9.23 27.57 -15.72
N TYR A 368 9.27 28.17 -16.90
CA TYR A 368 8.66 29.49 -17.13
C TYR A 368 8.35 29.70 -18.61
N THR A 369 7.58 30.75 -18.91
CA THR A 369 7.33 31.19 -20.29
C THR A 369 8.23 32.37 -20.60
N SER A 370 9.04 32.28 -21.67
CA SER A 370 9.85 33.42 -22.13
C SER A 370 9.01 34.44 -22.91
N GLY A 371 9.58 35.64 -23.13
CA GLY A 371 8.90 36.73 -23.83
C GLY A 371 8.49 36.43 -25.29
N ASP A 372 9.03 35.35 -25.88
CA ASP A 372 8.65 34.82 -27.19
C ASP A 372 7.49 33.80 -27.13
N GLY A 373 6.89 33.59 -25.95
CA GLY A 373 5.79 32.67 -25.72
C GLY A 373 6.19 31.20 -25.59
N LYS A 374 7.49 30.87 -25.60
CA LYS A 374 7.96 29.48 -25.45
C LYS A 374 8.16 29.09 -23.99
N THR A 375 7.83 27.85 -23.66
CA THR A 375 8.19 27.28 -22.35
C THR A 375 9.67 26.94 -22.32
N LYS A 376 10.37 27.49 -21.32
CA LYS A 376 11.76 27.18 -21.01
C LYS A 376 11.85 26.40 -19.69
N ARG A 377 12.89 25.59 -19.58
CA ARG A 377 13.15 24.70 -18.46
C ARG A 377 14.63 24.73 -18.12
N ASP A 378 14.95 24.75 -16.83
CA ASP A 378 16.30 24.58 -16.33
C ASP A 378 16.30 23.63 -15.13
N TYR A 379 17.33 22.80 -15.04
CA TYR A 379 17.46 21.77 -14.01
C TYR A 379 18.88 21.78 -13.45
N VAL A 380 18.98 21.96 -12.14
CA VAL A 380 20.26 21.91 -11.43
C VAL A 380 20.18 20.93 -10.27
N VAL A 381 21.26 20.16 -10.09
CA VAL A 381 21.42 19.28 -8.94
C VAL A 381 22.46 19.88 -8.00
N LEU A 382 22.16 19.89 -6.71
CA LEU A 382 23.06 20.37 -5.67
C LEU A 382 24.02 19.25 -5.28
N ASP A 383 25.30 19.57 -5.17
CA ASP A 383 26.28 18.61 -4.68
C ASP A 383 26.01 18.26 -3.22
N GLU A 384 25.80 16.97 -2.96
CA GLU A 384 25.41 16.47 -1.64
C GLU A 384 26.47 16.74 -0.57
N GLU A 385 27.76 16.60 -0.85
CA GLU A 385 28.76 16.87 0.19
C GLU A 385 28.87 18.35 0.49
N ASP A 386 28.86 19.17 -0.56
CA ASP A 386 29.01 20.62 -0.46
C ASP A 386 27.87 21.26 0.35
N ILE A 387 26.62 20.91 0.04
CA ILE A 387 25.46 21.50 0.72
C ILE A 387 25.37 21.09 2.19
N PHE A 388 25.64 19.82 2.52
CA PHE A 388 25.61 19.37 3.92
C PHE A 388 26.73 20.03 4.73
N LYS A 389 27.95 20.15 4.17
CA LYS A 389 29.06 20.88 4.81
C LYS A 389 28.72 22.36 5.00
N ALA A 390 28.08 22.99 4.00
CA ALA A 390 27.65 24.39 4.09
C ALA A 390 26.63 24.60 5.20
N PHE A 391 25.61 23.76 5.28
CA PHE A 391 24.57 23.86 6.31
C PHE A 391 25.08 23.52 7.71
N GLU A 392 25.95 22.51 7.85
CA GLU A 392 26.65 22.23 9.11
C GLU A 392 27.43 23.47 9.56
N LYS A 393 28.26 24.04 8.69
CA LYS A 393 29.03 25.26 9.00
C LYS A 393 28.13 26.42 9.45
N LEU A 394 27.04 26.66 8.72
CA LEU A 394 26.10 27.74 9.00
C LEU A 394 25.34 27.56 10.33
N THR A 395 25.30 26.35 10.89
CA THR A 395 24.55 26.01 12.12
C THR A 395 25.40 25.88 13.39
N LEU A 396 26.73 25.93 13.31
CA LEU A 396 27.64 25.71 14.46
C LEU A 396 27.56 26.76 15.59
N ASN A 397 27.01 27.95 15.36
CA ASN A 397 27.21 29.12 16.23
C ASN A 397 26.34 29.24 17.50
N LYS A 398 25.71 28.17 18.01
CA LYS A 398 24.92 28.13 19.27
C LYS A 398 23.80 29.21 19.44
N GLN A 399 23.49 29.98 18.40
CA GLN A 399 22.36 30.91 18.37
C GLN A 399 21.14 30.25 17.70
N LYS A 400 19.95 30.83 17.85
CA LYS A 400 18.79 30.48 17.01
C LYS A 400 19.11 30.87 15.58
N ILE A 401 19.43 29.90 14.73
CA ILE A 401 19.87 30.14 13.35
C ILE A 401 18.77 29.71 12.40
N ALA A 402 18.29 30.66 11.60
CA ALA A 402 17.48 30.40 10.42
C ALA A 402 18.35 30.60 9.18
N VAL A 403 18.40 29.62 8.28
CA VAL A 403 19.20 29.67 7.05
C VAL A 403 18.32 30.11 5.87
N ILE A 404 18.85 30.95 4.99
CA ILE A 404 18.18 31.33 3.74
C ILE A 404 18.95 30.72 2.58
N VAL A 405 18.28 29.94 1.75
CA VAL A 405 18.82 29.50 0.46
C VAL A 405 18.32 30.46 -0.60
N THR A 406 19.23 31.20 -1.23
CA THR A 406 18.94 32.14 -2.31
C THR A 406 19.31 31.54 -3.65
N CYS A 407 18.34 31.48 -4.57
CA CYS A 407 18.55 31.08 -5.96
C CYS A 407 18.55 32.33 -6.85
N GLU A 408 19.65 32.60 -7.53
CA GLU A 408 19.81 33.70 -8.49
C GLU A 408 19.62 33.18 -9.92
N ILE A 409 18.79 33.89 -10.69
CA ILE A 409 18.47 33.55 -12.07
C ILE A 409 19.14 34.57 -13.00
N ASN A 410 19.85 34.11 -14.04
CA ASN A 410 20.50 34.98 -15.01
C ASN A 410 19.51 35.57 -16.03
N LYS A 411 19.99 36.45 -16.91
CA LYS A 411 19.17 37.07 -17.98
C LYS A 411 18.60 36.07 -18.98
N GLN A 412 19.20 34.88 -19.09
CA GLN A 412 18.74 33.79 -19.95
C GLN A 412 17.59 33.02 -19.31
N GLY A 413 17.37 33.19 -18.01
CA GLY A 413 16.37 32.51 -17.19
C GLY A 413 16.84 31.15 -16.66
N GLU A 414 18.15 30.96 -16.56
CA GLU A 414 18.77 29.79 -15.93
C GLU A 414 19.18 30.09 -14.49
N ILE A 415 19.18 29.08 -13.64
CA ILE A 415 19.69 29.10 -12.28
C ILE A 415 21.20 29.24 -12.35
N GLU A 416 21.68 30.46 -12.15
CA GLU A 416 23.10 30.82 -12.23
C GLU A 416 23.84 30.41 -10.97
N LYS A 417 23.21 30.64 -9.81
CA LYS A 417 23.86 30.51 -8.52
C LYS A 417 22.84 30.15 -7.45
N VAL A 418 23.24 29.24 -6.56
CA VAL A 418 22.51 28.97 -5.31
C VAL A 418 23.44 29.27 -4.15
N THR A 419 22.97 30.04 -3.18
CA THR A 419 23.75 30.47 -2.01
C THR A 419 22.99 30.14 -0.73
N ALA A 420 23.64 29.48 0.23
CA ALA A 420 23.11 29.32 1.58
C ALA A 420 23.72 30.40 2.50
N LYS A 421 22.91 31.12 3.27
CA LYS A 421 23.40 32.16 4.18
C LYS A 421 22.66 32.19 5.50
N ASN A 422 23.34 32.65 6.56
CA ASN A 422 22.75 33.05 7.83
C ASN A 422 23.02 34.56 8.06
N ASP A 423 22.83 35.05 9.28
CA ASP A 423 23.06 36.47 9.62
C ASP A 423 24.54 36.89 9.64
N VAL A 424 25.49 35.94 9.51
CA VAL A 424 26.93 36.15 9.66
C VAL A 424 27.70 35.90 8.37
N GLU A 425 27.40 34.83 7.65
CA GLU A 425 28.14 34.44 6.45
C GLU A 425 27.23 33.85 5.35
N ALA A 426 27.74 33.87 4.13
CA ALA A 426 27.10 33.34 2.94
C ALA A 426 28.04 32.41 2.17
N LEU A 427 27.54 31.23 1.77
CA LEU A 427 28.28 30.17 1.11
C LEU A 427 27.61 29.86 -0.23
N THR A 428 28.39 29.90 -1.32
CA THR A 428 27.89 29.51 -2.64
C THR A 428 27.92 28.00 -2.76
N LEU A 429 26.79 27.41 -3.15
CA LEU A 429 26.63 25.97 -3.28
C LEU A 429 27.08 25.50 -4.67
N LYS A 430 27.72 24.33 -4.72
CA LYS A 430 28.19 23.69 -5.94
C LYS A 430 27.02 23.06 -6.70
N LEU A 431 26.86 23.47 -7.96
CA LEU A 431 25.84 22.98 -8.87
C LEU A 431 26.42 21.94 -9.85
N LYS A 432 25.67 20.87 -10.11
CA LYS A 432 25.89 19.90 -11.17
C LYS A 432 24.84 20.11 -12.25
N ARG A 433 25.29 20.31 -13.49
CA ARG A 433 24.45 20.39 -14.69
C ARG A 433 24.64 19.10 -15.51
N TYR A 434 23.55 18.59 -16.09
CA TYR A 434 23.51 17.35 -16.87
C TYR A 434 23.20 17.63 -18.33
#